data_AF-A0A956RVD8-F1
#
_entry.id   AF-A0A956RVD8-F1
#
_cell.length_a   1.000
_cell.length_b   1.000
_cell.length_c   1.000
_cell.angle_alpha   90.00
_cell.angle_beta   90.00
_cell.angle_gamma   90.00
#
_symmetry.space_group_name_H-M   'P 1'
#
loop_
_entity.id
_entity.type
_entity.pdbx_description
1 polymer ?
#
loop_
_entity_poly.entity_id
_entity_poly.type
_entity_poly.pdbx_seq_one_letter_code
_entity_poly.pdbx_strand_id
1 'polypeptide(L)' 'MKKNEKVDGQKQPHFPCPNCGSQVELDIMEILQNPTFTCDACGVHFHMEDDAPNAAVKKIFAIVNGMQDGE' A
#
# COMPACT_ATOMS: atom_id res chain seq x y z
N MET A 1 13.81 -27.98 16.05
CA MET A 1 13.32 -26.71 16.64
C MET A 1 12.62 -25.92 15.55
N LYS A 2 11.28 -25.94 15.50
CA LYS A 2 10.49 -25.17 14.52
C LYS A 2 10.34 -23.77 15.09
N LYS A 3 10.88 -22.75 14.40
CA LYS A 3 10.71 -21.36 14.83
C LYS A 3 9.25 -20.98 14.57
N ASN A 4 8.45 -20.95 15.63
CA ASN A 4 7.13 -20.34 15.61
C ASN A 4 7.36 -18.83 15.48
N GLU A 5 7.31 -18.34 14.25
CA GLU A 5 7.30 -16.91 13.95
C GLU A 5 6.04 -16.34 14.58
N LYS A 6 6.22 -15.54 15.63
CA LYS A 6 5.14 -14.81 16.28
C LYS A 6 4.62 -13.84 15.23
N VAL A 7 3.39 -14.05 14.76
CA VAL A 7 2.71 -13.03 13.96
C VAL A 7 2.29 -11.96 14.97
N ASP A 8 3.19 -10.99 15.18
CA ASP A 8 2.92 -9.80 15.98
C ASP A 8 1.80 -9.03 15.30
N GLY A 9 0.73 -8.77 16.06
CA GLY A 9 -0.49 -8.15 15.55
C GLY A 9 -0.21 -6.81 14.89
N GLN A 10 -0.81 -6.61 13.71
CA GLN A 10 -1.00 -5.30 13.08
C GLN A 10 0.27 -4.48 12.82
N LYS A 11 1.32 -5.07 12.25
CA LYS A 11 2.38 -4.26 11.65
C LYS A 11 1.86 -3.69 10.33
N GLN A 12 1.62 -2.38 10.27
CA GLN A 12 1.31 -1.72 9.00
C GLN A 12 2.42 -2.04 7.99
N PRO A 13 2.08 -2.33 6.72
CA PRO A 13 3.09 -2.57 5.72
C PRO A 13 3.99 -1.34 5.59
N HIS A 14 5.27 -1.57 5.38
CA HIS A 14 6.24 -0.52 5.11
C HIS A 14 7.21 -0.98 4.04
N PHE A 15 7.82 -0.02 3.34
CA PHE A 15 8.90 -0.28 2.40
C PHE A 15 9.99 0.79 2.52
N PRO A 16 11.23 0.47 2.16
CA PRO A 16 12.30 1.46 2.14
C PRO A 16 12.16 2.40 0.94
N CYS A 17 12.27 3.70 1.18
CA CYS A 17 12.31 4.70 0.13
C CYS A 17 13.50 4.43 -0.82
N PRO A 18 13.29 4.38 -2.15
CA PRO A 18 14.36 4.07 -3.10
C PRO A 18 15.44 5.16 -3.19
N ASN A 19 15.14 6.39 -2.75
CA ASN A 19 16.09 7.50 -2.79
C ASN A 19 16.96 7.61 -1.53
N CYS A 20 16.36 7.52 -0.34
CA CYS A 20 17.06 7.78 0.93
C CYS A 20 17.07 6.59 1.90
N GLY A 21 16.37 5.50 1.60
CA GLY A 21 16.29 4.30 2.46
C GLY A 21 15.42 4.45 3.70
N SER A 22 14.81 5.62 3.94
CA SER A 22 13.86 5.83 5.05
C SER A 22 12.64 4.93 4.90
N GLN A 23 12.09 4.46 6.03
CA GLN A 23 10.87 3.65 6.01
C GLN A 23 9.67 4.53 5.70
N VAL A 24 8.89 4.13 4.70
CA VAL A 24 7.61 4.76 4.35
C VAL A 24 6.51 3.81 4.82
N GLU A 25 5.68 4.28 5.72
CA GLU A 25 4.48 3.56 6.17
C GLU A 25 3.44 3.57 5.06
N LEU A 26 2.82 2.41 4.84
CA LEU A 26 1.81 2.23 3.80
C LEU A 26 0.47 1.92 4.46
N ASP A 27 -0.54 2.66 4.03
CA ASP A 27 -1.92 2.26 4.25
C ASP A 27 -2.43 1.50 3.02
N ILE A 28 -2.92 0.27 3.23
CA ILE A 28 -3.41 -0.59 2.16
C ILE A 28 -4.60 0.05 1.44
N MET A 29 -5.46 0.79 2.15
CA MET A 29 -6.56 1.50 1.52
C MET A 29 -6.06 2.64 0.64
N GLU A 30 -5.04 3.37 1.10
CA GLU A 30 -4.42 4.44 0.32
C GLU A 30 -3.77 3.89 -0.95
N ILE A 31 -3.05 2.76 -0.87
CA ILE A 31 -2.48 2.09 -2.06
C ILE A 31 -3.55 1.73 -3.09
N LEU A 32 -4.70 1.23 -2.62
CA LEU A 32 -5.78 0.82 -3.50
C LEU A 32 -6.51 2.00 -4.14
N GLN A 33 -6.50 3.18 -3.53
CA GLN A 33 -7.20 4.36 -4.05
C GLN A 33 -6.27 5.31 -4.81
N ASN A 34 -5.08 5.54 -4.28
CA ASN A 34 -4.07 6.47 -4.79
C ASN A 34 -2.66 5.87 -4.66
N PRO A 35 -2.13 5.21 -5.71
CA PRO A 35 -0.83 4.54 -5.64
C PRO A 35 0.37 5.50 -5.73
N THR A 36 0.16 6.79 -5.44
CA THR A 36 1.23 7.80 -5.43
C THR A 36 1.58 8.14 -4.00
N PHE A 37 2.86 7.98 -3.66
CA PHE A 37 3.37 8.21 -2.30
C PHE A 37 4.48 9.23 -2.31
N THR A 38 4.63 9.90 -1.16
CA THR A 38 5.69 10.87 -0.92
C THR A 38 6.51 10.41 0.27
N CYS A 39 7.82 10.37 0.13
CA CYS A 39 8.70 10.10 1.27
C CYS A 39 8.82 11.35 2.14
N ASP A 40 8.37 11.30 3.39
CA ASP A 40 8.46 12.43 4.32
C ASP A 40 9.91 12.88 4.60
N ALA A 41 10.86 11.93 4.54
CA ALA A 41 12.27 12.21 4.86
C ALA A 41 13.04 12.94 3.75
N CYS A 42 12.73 12.71 2.48
CA CYS A 42 13.48 13.30 1.36
C CYS A 42 12.61 14.01 0.32
N GLY A 43 11.29 13.97 0.47
CA GLY A 43 10.34 14.61 -0.44
C GLY A 43 10.22 13.96 -1.82
N VAL A 44 10.82 12.78 -2.05
CA VAL A 44 10.68 12.09 -3.33
C VAL A 44 9.26 11.57 -3.48
N HIS A 45 8.67 11.80 -4.66
CA HIS A 45 7.39 11.25 -5.05
C HIS A 45 7.62 10.04 -5.96
N PHE A 46 6.91 8.95 -5.72
CA PHE A 46 6.95 7.77 -6.59
C PHE A 46 5.57 7.15 -6.69
N HIS A 47 5.34 6.53 -7.84
CA HIS A 47 4.09 5.90 -8.20
C HIS A 47 4.30 4.39 -8.19
N MET A 48 3.45 3.66 -7.47
CA MET A 48 3.39 2.20 -7.58
C MET A 48 2.55 1.84 -8.80
N GLU A 49 3.18 1.28 -9.82
CA GLU A 49 2.46 0.82 -11.00
C GLU A 49 1.40 -0.23 -10.62
N ASP A 50 0.21 -0.11 -11.22
CA ASP A 50 -0.86 -1.10 -11.11
C ASP A 50 -0.43 -2.41 -11.81
N ASP A 51 0.17 -3.33 -11.06
CA ASP A 51 0.34 -4.70 -11.53
C ASP A 51 -1.01 -5.45 -11.48
N ALA A 52 -1.14 -6.56 -12.22
CA ALA A 52 -2.35 -7.38 -12.28
C ALA A 52 -3.02 -7.71 -10.92
N PRO A 53 -2.31 -7.96 -9.79
CA PRO A 53 -2.95 -8.16 -8.49
C PRO A 53 -3.63 -6.90 -7.95
N ASN A 54 -3.11 -5.69 -8.22
CA ASN A 54 -3.72 -4.44 -7.73
C ASN A 54 -5.09 -4.20 -8.36
N ALA A 55 -5.25 -4.55 -9.63
CA ALA A 55 -6.53 -4.44 -10.35
C ALA A 55 -7.63 -5.36 -9.77
N ALA A 56 -7.27 -6.58 -9.36
CA ALA A 56 -8.24 -7.51 -8.77
C ALA A 56 -8.70 -7.02 -7.39
N VAL A 57 -7.76 -6.54 -6.56
CA VAL A 57 -8.08 -6.04 -5.22
C VAL A 57 -8.90 -4.74 -5.30
N LYS A 58 -8.59 -3.82 -6.23
CA LYS A 58 -9.41 -2.63 -6.51
C LYS A 58 -10.86 -2.99 -6.86
N LYS A 59 -11.07 -3.99 -7.73
CA LYS A 59 -12.41 -4.48 -8.08
C LYS A 59 -13.16 -5.05 -6.87
N ILE A 60 -12.50 -5.84 -6.05
CA ILE A 60 -13.10 -6.39 -4.80
C ILE A 60 -13.44 -5.24 -3.84
N PHE A 61 -12.54 -4.27 -3.67
CA PHE A 61 -12.77 -3.10 -2.83
C PHE A 61 -13.97 -2.27 -3.28
N ALA A 62 -14.13 -2.05 -4.59
CA ALA A 62 -15.28 -1.35 -5.16
C ALA A 62 -16.60 -2.11 -4.92
N ILE A 63 -16.59 -3.45 -5.02
CA ILE A 63 -17.77 -4.28 -4.73
C ILE A 63 -18.15 -4.20 -3.25
N VAL A 64 -17.17 -4.26 -2.34
CA VAL A 64 -17.40 -4.19 -0.89
C VAL A 64 -17.91 -2.81 -0.46
N ASN A 65 -17.39 -1.74 -1.06
CA ASN A 65 -17.74 -0.37 -0.66
C ASN A 65 -18.92 0.24 -1.42
N GLY A 66 -19.39 -0.39 -2.52
CA GLY A 66 -20.65 -0.06 -3.20
C GLY A 66 -20.84 1.42 -3.58
N MET A 67 -20.64 1.74 -4.85
CA MET A 67 -20.80 3.05 -5.53
C MET A 67 -19.66 4.05 -5.37
N GLN A 68 -18.92 4.23 -6.47
CA GLN A 68 -18.39 5.52 -6.91
C GLN A 68 -18.49 5.60 -8.45
N ASP A 69 -19.71 5.57 -8.96
CA ASP A 69 -20.00 6.08 -10.31
C ASP A 69 -20.76 7.38 -10.09
N GLY A 70 -20.04 8.48 -10.27
CA GLY A 70 -20.56 9.82 -10.22
C GLY A 70 -19.73 10.70 -11.12
N GLU A 71 -20.00 10.62 -12.43
CA GLU A 71 -20.33 11.77 -13.29
C GLU A 71 -20.97 11.31 -14.61
#